data_AF-A0A094E3C7-F1
#
_entry.id   AF-A0A094E3C7-F1
#
_cell.length_a   1.000
_cell.length_b   1.000
_cell.length_c   1.000
_cell.angle_alpha   90.00
_cell.angle_beta   90.00
_cell.angle_gamma   90.00
#
_symmetry.space_group_name_H-M   'P 1'
#
loop_
_entity.id
_entity.type
_entity.pdbx_description
1 polymer ?
#
loop_
_entity_poly.entity_id
_entity_poly.type
_entity_poly.pdbx_seq_one_letter_code
_entity_poly.pdbx_strand_id
1 'polypeptide(L)'
;MVLEFPNSHNDWKLDAVGLLAVIGETTTETCVEPMTASYLCLLSRLIPAPQALIRPNRRLALSGVNATVTSINHGIVRTQLSYTANQLCPIANLSPFSVRVLSITYRNDASRNKSSVVRAKDIERGPPLPLSRRTTFKDVKAVIIRNYVYAQPVMVAKNISPHNILSVASCLLTIGLLVWAIIIGDGPATLAIILLAITTTLFCAASLWRLPQTTVSSSATVPDGDVIIQTREGAFLIIKCNEDVSRRLYFGTDDVFQLVTTGFSSCIGFGTVIFMVAVILMGNSTWTMQAALAATYLLLNAVYWFVAVMPSSTHWEFPAFQIDDITPPDFKNAHLYDETRNYAPSFINSLWLAILESKKVGWVRKSGALPEGDEWDRWLELAKRNALDNNRQWDAVKAREDITNASRLDAGETVDFTRSRL
;
A
#
# COMPACT_ATOMS: atom_id res chain seq x y z
N MET A 1 3.33 52.00 -18.82
CA MET A 1 3.53 51.41 -17.47
C MET A 1 4.95 50.88 -17.46
N VAL A 2 5.88 51.56 -16.80
CA VAL A 2 7.27 51.10 -16.67
C VAL A 2 7.29 50.13 -15.49
N LEU A 3 7.79 48.92 -15.71
CA LEU A 3 7.99 47.95 -14.64
C LEU A 3 9.18 48.43 -13.81
N GLU A 4 8.91 48.95 -12.62
CA GLU A 4 9.97 49.27 -11.65
C GLU A 4 10.46 47.99 -11.01
N PHE A 5 11.71 47.63 -11.32
CA PHE A 5 12.40 46.53 -10.66
C PHE A 5 13.22 47.06 -9.47
N PRO A 6 13.24 46.36 -8.34
CA PRO A 6 14.05 46.74 -7.18
C PRO A 6 15.54 46.71 -7.53
N ASN A 7 16.23 47.83 -7.30
CA ASN A 7 17.63 48.06 -7.69
C ASN A 7 18.63 47.71 -6.59
N SER A 8 18.21 47.60 -5.33
CA SER A 8 19.07 47.24 -4.21
C SER A 8 18.61 45.97 -3.49
N HIS A 9 19.57 45.24 -2.93
CA HIS A 9 19.32 44.02 -2.17
C HIS A 9 18.42 44.22 -0.93
N ASN A 10 18.40 45.44 -0.35
CA ASN A 10 17.50 45.77 0.77
C ASN A 10 16.05 46.01 0.33
N ASP A 11 15.79 46.24 -0.96
CA ASP A 11 14.44 46.42 -1.50
C ASP A 11 13.75 45.06 -1.76
N TRP A 12 14.53 43.99 -1.88
CA TRP A 12 14.03 42.63 -1.99
C TRP A 12 13.60 42.12 -0.61
N LYS A 13 12.31 42.23 -0.28
CA LYS A 13 11.73 41.53 0.87
C LYS A 13 11.32 40.11 0.46
N LEU A 14 12.10 39.11 0.84
CA LEU A 14 11.79 37.68 0.61
C LEU A 14 10.73 37.18 1.61
N ASP A 15 9.58 37.85 1.69
CA ASP A 15 8.41 37.41 2.47
C ASP A 15 7.85 36.05 1.95
N ALA A 16 8.31 35.63 0.77
CA ALA A 16 8.04 34.33 0.17
C ALA A 16 8.60 33.14 0.95
N VAL A 17 9.55 33.32 1.88
CA VAL A 17 10.15 32.21 2.64
C VAL A 17 9.09 31.51 3.50
N GLY A 18 8.18 32.27 4.11
CA GLY A 18 7.06 31.71 4.88
C GLY A 18 6.11 30.89 4.01
N LEU A 19 5.88 31.33 2.77
CA LEU A 19 5.08 30.60 1.79
C LEU A 19 5.78 29.32 1.31
N LEU A 20 7.10 29.36 1.06
CA LEU A 20 7.90 28.19 0.70
C LEU A 20 7.87 27.09 1.77
N ALA A 21 7.78 27.46 3.04
CA ALA A 21 7.60 26.49 4.13
C ALA A 21 6.21 25.82 4.13
N VAL A 22 5.22 26.40 3.44
CA VAL A 22 3.85 25.87 3.29
C VAL A 22 3.65 25.16 1.95
N ILE A 23 4.42 25.53 0.93
CA ILE A 23 4.42 24.89 -0.38
C ILE A 23 5.04 23.49 -0.24
N GLY A 24 4.38 22.48 -0.83
CA GLY A 24 4.81 21.07 -0.77
C GLY A 24 3.90 20.17 0.06
N GLU A 25 2.78 20.68 0.60
CA GLU A 25 1.82 19.91 1.41
C GLU A 25 1.42 18.58 0.77
N THR A 26 1.09 18.59 -0.51
CA THR A 26 0.71 17.37 -1.26
C THR A 26 1.84 16.36 -1.36
N THR A 27 3.08 16.81 -1.58
CA THR A 27 4.25 15.92 -1.65
C THR A 27 4.56 15.31 -0.29
N THR A 28 4.50 16.10 0.78
CA THR A 28 4.69 15.63 2.14
C THR A 28 3.59 14.66 2.53
N GLU A 29 2.32 14.93 2.16
CA GLU A 29 1.18 14.07 2.45
C GLU A 29 1.36 12.65 1.90
N THR A 30 1.81 12.52 0.64
CA THR A 30 2.10 11.21 0.03
C THR A 30 3.22 10.45 0.73
N CYS A 31 4.19 11.17 1.32
CA CYS A 31 5.32 10.59 2.02
C CYS A 31 5.03 10.28 3.49
N VAL A 32 3.89 10.71 4.06
CA VAL A 32 3.63 10.58 5.50
C VAL A 32 3.65 9.13 5.95
N GLU A 33 2.99 8.24 5.22
CA GLU A 33 2.83 6.83 5.60
C GLU A 33 4.17 6.11 5.76
N PRO A 34 5.06 6.07 4.74
CA PRO A 34 6.37 5.46 4.89
C PRO A 34 7.30 6.23 5.84
N MET A 35 7.19 7.56 5.93
CA MET A 35 8.02 8.36 6.83
C MET A 35 7.72 8.08 8.32
N THR A 36 6.45 7.90 8.67
CA THR A 36 5.97 7.73 10.06
C THR A 36 5.94 6.28 10.53
N ALA A 37 6.34 5.33 9.69
CA ALA A 37 6.55 3.94 10.06
C ALA A 37 7.91 3.67 10.73
N SER A 38 8.84 4.63 10.63
CA SER A 38 10.19 4.54 11.20
C SER A 38 10.35 5.52 12.36
N TYR A 39 11.09 5.11 13.39
CA TYR A 39 11.43 6.01 14.51
C TYR A 39 12.30 7.19 14.11
N LEU A 40 12.97 7.13 12.95
CA LEU A 40 13.77 8.24 12.43
C LEU A 40 12.92 9.46 12.03
N CYS A 41 11.58 9.34 12.00
CA CYS A 41 10.69 10.52 11.93
C CYS A 41 10.89 11.44 13.15
N LEU A 42 11.20 10.89 14.33
CA LEU A 42 11.32 11.68 15.57
C LEU A 42 12.56 12.58 15.60
N LEU A 43 13.44 12.52 14.60
CA LEU A 43 14.59 13.42 14.49
C LEU A 43 14.12 14.86 14.24
N SER A 44 14.65 15.80 15.03
CA SER A 44 14.40 17.23 14.87
C SER A 44 15.00 17.71 13.54
N ARG A 45 14.14 18.09 12.59
CA ARG A 45 14.55 18.53 11.25
C ARG A 45 13.56 19.52 10.64
N LEU A 46 13.94 20.16 9.55
CA LEU A 46 13.04 20.96 8.71
C LEU A 46 12.37 20.04 7.70
N ILE A 47 11.07 20.20 7.53
CA ILE A 47 10.24 19.47 6.56
C ILE A 47 9.42 20.52 5.81
N PRO A 48 9.27 20.41 4.47
CA PRO A 48 8.34 21.26 3.74
C PRO A 48 6.90 20.94 4.17
N ALA A 49 6.11 21.98 4.45
CA ALA A 49 4.71 21.89 4.84
C ALA A 49 4.45 20.87 5.96
N PRO A 50 5.01 21.06 7.17
CA PRO A 50 4.89 20.09 8.25
C PRO A 50 3.44 19.93 8.72
N GLN A 51 2.56 20.91 8.48
CA GLN A 51 1.12 20.79 8.71
C GLN A 51 0.46 19.64 7.92
N ALA A 52 1.04 19.16 6.82
CA ALA A 52 0.54 18.01 6.07
C ALA A 52 0.48 16.70 6.91
N LEU A 53 1.27 16.64 7.98
CA LEU A 53 1.28 15.51 8.93
C LEU A 53 0.08 15.53 9.87
N ILE A 54 -0.58 16.69 10.01
CA ILE A 54 -1.70 16.89 10.90
C ILE A 54 -2.92 16.28 10.27
N ARG A 55 -3.58 15.37 11.01
CA ARG A 55 -4.94 14.95 10.68
C ARG A 55 -5.86 15.35 11.82
N PRO A 56 -7.05 15.90 11.51
CA PRO A 56 -8.00 16.33 12.53
C PRO A 56 -8.48 15.16 13.40
N ASN A 57 -8.53 13.96 12.81
CA ASN A 57 -8.89 12.73 13.50
C ASN A 57 -7.74 11.72 13.47
N ARG A 58 -7.67 10.93 14.55
CA ARG A 58 -6.78 9.78 14.65
C ARG A 58 -7.01 8.82 13.48
N ARG A 59 -5.92 8.36 12.86
CA ARG A 59 -6.00 7.29 11.85
C ARG A 59 -6.35 5.99 12.55
N LEU A 60 -7.46 5.38 12.14
CA LEU A 60 -7.88 4.05 12.60
C LEU A 60 -7.40 2.96 11.64
N ALA A 61 -7.31 3.27 10.35
CA ALA A 61 -6.84 2.36 9.32
C ALA A 61 -5.94 3.07 8.29
N LEU A 62 -5.16 2.27 7.55
CA LEU A 62 -4.41 2.75 6.37
C LEU A 62 -5.34 2.99 5.18
N SER A 63 -4.88 3.75 4.19
CA SER A 63 -5.61 4.07 2.96
C SER A 63 -5.69 2.84 2.04
N GLY A 64 -6.85 2.19 1.99
CA GLY A 64 -7.07 1.08 1.04
C GLY A 64 -7.32 1.58 -0.39
N VAL A 65 -7.04 0.73 -1.38
CA VAL A 65 -7.25 1.02 -2.81
C VAL A 65 -8.51 0.31 -3.30
N ASN A 66 -9.29 0.96 -4.18
CA ASN A 66 -10.51 0.36 -4.71
C ASN A 66 -10.17 -0.79 -5.69
N ALA A 67 -10.36 -2.03 -5.26
CA ALA A 67 -10.25 -3.24 -6.07
C ALA A 67 -11.10 -4.34 -5.42
N THR A 68 -11.73 -5.17 -6.25
CA THR A 68 -12.58 -6.26 -5.76
C THR A 68 -11.71 -7.47 -5.44
N VAL A 69 -11.68 -7.85 -4.16
CA VAL A 69 -10.90 -8.95 -3.62
C VAL A 69 -11.87 -10.05 -3.20
N THR A 70 -11.76 -11.22 -3.82
CA THR A 70 -12.67 -12.33 -3.60
C THR A 70 -11.90 -13.58 -3.21
N SER A 71 -12.31 -14.24 -2.13
CA SER A 71 -11.79 -15.56 -1.77
C SER A 71 -12.41 -16.62 -2.68
N ILE A 72 -11.58 -17.48 -3.28
CA ILE A 72 -12.04 -18.53 -4.19
C ILE A 72 -12.86 -19.58 -3.45
N ASN A 73 -12.41 -19.97 -2.25
CA ASN A 73 -13.00 -21.07 -1.49
C ASN A 73 -14.15 -20.62 -0.58
N HIS A 74 -13.99 -19.49 0.10
CA HIS A 74 -14.97 -18.99 1.07
C HIS A 74 -15.99 -18.04 0.44
N GLY A 75 -15.65 -17.45 -0.73
CA GLY A 75 -16.48 -16.46 -1.40
C GLY A 75 -16.76 -15.20 -0.56
N ILE A 76 -15.85 -14.87 0.35
CA ILE A 76 -15.82 -13.57 1.02
C ILE A 76 -15.35 -12.55 -0.02
N VAL A 77 -16.05 -11.43 -0.12
CA VAL A 77 -15.74 -10.34 -1.07
C VAL A 77 -15.48 -9.06 -0.29
N ARG A 78 -14.42 -8.35 -0.68
CA ARG A 78 -14.15 -6.97 -0.25
C ARG A 78 -13.97 -6.10 -1.48
N THR A 79 -14.56 -4.92 -1.46
CA THR A 79 -14.49 -3.95 -2.57
C THR A 79 -13.27 -3.04 -2.51
N GLN A 80 -12.49 -3.15 -1.42
CA GLN A 80 -11.29 -2.37 -1.18
C GLN A 80 -10.14 -3.31 -0.80
N LEU A 81 -9.01 -3.16 -1.49
CA LEU A 81 -7.76 -3.81 -1.18
C LEU A 81 -7.08 -3.05 -0.04
N SER A 82 -6.58 -3.80 0.96
CA SER A 82 -5.80 -3.26 2.06
C SER A 82 -4.54 -2.54 1.57
N TYR A 83 -4.09 -1.54 2.33
CA TYR A 83 -2.86 -0.81 1.98
C TYR A 83 -1.67 -1.77 1.91
N THR A 84 -1.55 -2.66 2.91
CA THR A 84 -0.46 -3.63 3.01
C THR A 84 -0.40 -4.57 1.80
N ALA A 85 -1.55 -5.06 1.34
CA ALA A 85 -1.63 -5.89 0.15
C ALA A 85 -1.27 -5.12 -1.13
N ASN A 86 -1.70 -3.86 -1.25
CA ASN A 86 -1.33 -3.02 -2.38
C ASN A 86 0.17 -2.69 -2.39
N GLN A 87 0.80 -2.50 -1.23
CA GLN A 87 2.25 -2.31 -1.16
C GLN A 87 3.02 -3.58 -1.54
N LEU A 88 2.47 -4.76 -1.22
CA LEU A 88 3.07 -6.05 -1.58
C LEU A 88 3.04 -6.28 -3.09
N CYS A 89 1.89 -5.99 -3.72
CA CYS A 89 1.65 -6.16 -5.14
C CYS A 89 0.88 -4.94 -5.66
N PRO A 90 1.59 -3.90 -6.13
CA PRO A 90 0.95 -2.66 -6.59
C PRO A 90 0.02 -2.93 -7.76
N ILE A 91 -1.28 -2.65 -7.57
CA ILE A 91 -2.28 -2.83 -8.62
C ILE A 91 -1.96 -1.93 -9.83
N ALA A 92 -1.39 -0.75 -9.59
CA ALA A 92 -1.02 0.20 -10.64
C ALA A 92 0.05 -0.34 -11.62
N ASN A 93 0.79 -1.38 -11.25
CA ASN A 93 1.78 -2.00 -12.13
C ASN A 93 1.19 -3.10 -13.01
N LEU A 94 -0.09 -3.44 -12.85
CA LEU A 94 -0.78 -4.41 -13.70
C LEU A 94 -1.24 -3.70 -14.97
N SER A 95 -0.89 -4.23 -16.13
CA SER A 95 -1.41 -3.72 -17.40
C SER A 95 -2.88 -4.12 -17.57
N PRO A 96 -3.67 -3.35 -18.33
CA PRO A 96 -5.06 -3.68 -18.63
C PRO A 96 -5.20 -5.10 -19.18
N PHE A 97 -6.24 -5.82 -18.74
CA PHE A 97 -6.53 -7.21 -19.14
C PHE A 97 -5.41 -8.24 -18.90
N SER A 98 -4.37 -7.92 -18.13
CA SER A 98 -3.35 -8.89 -17.75
C SER A 98 -3.85 -9.89 -16.72
N VAL A 99 -3.28 -11.10 -16.74
CA VAL A 99 -3.50 -12.11 -15.72
C VAL A 99 -2.17 -12.51 -15.13
N ARG A 100 -2.04 -12.39 -13.80
CA ARG A 100 -0.82 -12.72 -13.07
C ARG A 100 -1.13 -13.70 -11.94
N VAL A 101 -0.25 -14.67 -11.73
CA VAL A 101 -0.39 -15.68 -10.68
C VAL A 101 0.80 -15.61 -9.74
N LEU A 102 0.55 -15.31 -8.47
CA LEU A 102 1.57 -15.21 -7.43
C LEU A 102 1.34 -16.29 -6.38
N SER A 103 2.42 -16.85 -5.85
CA SER A 103 2.38 -17.70 -4.66
C SER A 103 2.92 -16.90 -3.47
N ILE A 104 2.13 -16.83 -2.41
CA ILE A 104 2.54 -16.15 -1.17
C ILE A 104 2.49 -17.17 -0.03
N THR A 105 3.64 -17.39 0.58
CA THR A 105 3.79 -18.32 1.71
C THR A 105 4.51 -17.64 2.87
N TYR A 106 4.30 -18.13 4.09
CA TYR A 106 5.10 -17.68 5.23
C TYR A 106 6.54 -18.19 5.09
N ARG A 107 7.52 -17.31 5.32
CA ARG A 107 8.95 -17.64 5.18
C ARG A 107 9.38 -18.81 6.08
N ASN A 108 8.76 -18.94 7.25
CA ASN A 108 9.08 -20.02 8.20
C ASN A 108 8.53 -21.38 7.76
N ASP A 109 7.41 -21.41 7.03
CA ASP A 109 6.82 -22.66 6.53
C ASP A 109 7.61 -23.20 5.33
N ALA A 110 8.14 -22.31 4.47
CA ALA A 110 9.04 -22.67 3.37
C ALA A 110 10.34 -23.35 3.85
N SER A 111 10.87 -22.95 5.01
CA SER A 111 12.02 -23.59 5.65
C SER A 111 11.64 -24.95 6.27
N ARG A 112 10.45 -25.05 6.86
CA ARG A 112 9.93 -26.27 7.50
C ARG A 112 9.70 -27.39 6.49
N ASN A 113 9.20 -27.08 5.29
CA ASN A 113 8.94 -28.05 4.21
C ASN A 113 10.21 -28.75 3.68
N LYS A 114 11.41 -28.20 3.91
CA LYS A 114 12.68 -28.90 3.63
C LYS A 114 13.08 -29.92 4.70
N SER A 115 12.43 -29.90 5.86
CA SER A 115 12.78 -30.72 7.03
C SER A 115 11.69 -31.73 7.45
N SER A 116 10.49 -31.68 6.85
CA SER A 116 9.34 -32.50 7.23
C SER A 116 9.13 -33.72 6.33
N VAL A 117 10.17 -34.52 6.10
CA VAL A 117 10.02 -35.94 5.68
C VAL A 117 9.87 -36.85 6.91
N VAL A 118 10.00 -36.34 8.14
CA VAL A 118 9.92 -37.17 9.35
C VAL A 118 8.91 -36.59 10.34
N ARG A 119 7.85 -37.38 10.54
CA ARG A 119 7.01 -37.48 11.76
C ARG A 119 5.72 -36.64 11.80
N ALA A 120 4.69 -37.16 11.13
CA ALA A 120 3.32 -37.03 11.63
C ALA A 120 3.14 -38.01 12.81
N LYS A 121 2.79 -37.50 13.99
CA LYS A 121 2.17 -38.30 15.03
C LYS A 121 1.12 -37.46 15.76
N ASP A 122 -0.08 -38.02 15.79
CA ASP A 122 -1.32 -37.48 16.31
C ASP A 122 -1.21 -37.04 17.77
N ILE A 123 -1.67 -35.83 18.08
CA ILE A 123 -2.02 -35.42 19.45
C ILE A 123 -3.31 -34.60 19.38
N GLU A 124 -4.45 -35.30 19.45
CA GLU A 124 -5.69 -34.73 19.98
C GLU A 124 -5.49 -34.42 21.47
N ARG A 125 -5.63 -33.15 21.88
CA ARG A 125 -5.86 -32.80 23.30
C ARG A 125 -6.71 -31.54 23.48
N GLY A 126 -7.96 -31.77 23.90
CA GLY A 126 -8.66 -31.07 24.99
C GLY A 126 -9.25 -29.67 24.75
N PRO A 127 -10.41 -29.34 25.33
CA PRO A 127 -11.00 -28.00 25.22
C PRO A 127 -10.20 -26.97 26.04
N PRO A 128 -10.12 -25.69 25.60
CA PRO A 128 -9.37 -24.67 26.32
C PRO A 128 -10.05 -24.30 27.64
N LEU A 129 -9.28 -24.27 28.73
CA LEU A 129 -9.72 -23.75 30.03
C LEU A 129 -9.98 -22.22 29.95
N PRO A 130 -10.96 -21.69 30.71
CA PRO A 130 -11.25 -20.26 30.74
C PRO A 130 -10.10 -19.47 31.39
N LEU A 131 -9.62 -18.44 30.68
CA LEU A 131 -8.54 -17.55 31.12
C LEU A 131 -8.98 -16.68 32.30
N SER A 132 -8.46 -16.99 33.49
CA SER A 132 -8.60 -16.14 34.68
C SER A 132 -7.70 -14.89 34.56
N ARG A 133 -8.32 -13.72 34.66
CA ARG A 133 -7.73 -12.39 34.47
C ARG A 133 -6.93 -11.95 35.70
N ARG A 134 -5.69 -12.43 35.86
CA ARG A 134 -4.70 -11.80 36.75
C ARG A 134 -3.29 -12.15 36.32
N THR A 135 -2.60 -11.22 35.66
CA THR A 135 -1.22 -11.42 35.18
C THR A 135 -0.22 -10.70 36.09
N THR A 136 0.53 -11.47 36.88
CA THR A 136 1.76 -11.01 37.53
C THR A 136 2.90 -10.97 36.51
N PHE A 137 3.72 -9.92 36.53
CA PHE A 137 4.83 -9.68 35.57
C PHE A 137 5.83 -10.85 35.44
N LYS A 138 5.94 -11.72 36.46
CA LYS A 138 6.86 -12.87 36.46
C LYS A 138 6.32 -14.08 35.68
N ASP A 139 5.01 -14.33 35.70
CA ASP A 139 4.38 -15.43 34.95
C ASP A 139 4.29 -15.11 33.46
N VAL A 140 4.10 -13.83 33.15
CA VAL A 140 4.25 -13.30 31.79
C VAL A 140 5.65 -13.62 31.27
N LYS A 141 6.71 -13.38 32.05
CA LYS A 141 8.09 -13.65 31.63
C LYS A 141 8.39 -15.16 31.44
N ALA A 142 7.76 -16.04 32.23
CA ALA A 142 7.97 -17.50 32.12
C ALA A 142 7.20 -18.14 30.95
N VAL A 143 5.98 -17.67 30.65
CA VAL A 143 5.22 -18.07 29.44
C VAL A 143 5.87 -17.49 28.17
N ILE A 144 6.44 -16.28 28.27
CA ILE A 144 7.20 -15.61 27.22
C ILE A 144 8.43 -16.40 26.76
N ILE A 145 9.02 -17.29 27.58
CA ILE A 145 10.29 -17.95 27.20
C ILE A 145 10.08 -19.24 26.38
N ARG A 146 8.92 -19.92 26.43
CA ARG A 146 8.79 -21.24 25.78
C ARG A 146 8.33 -21.25 24.31
N ASN A 147 7.60 -20.23 23.85
CA ASN A 147 6.98 -20.25 22.50
C ASN A 147 7.34 -19.04 21.63
N TYR A 148 8.59 -18.57 21.67
CA TYR A 148 9.08 -17.52 20.77
C TYR A 148 9.31 -18.07 19.35
N VAL A 149 8.23 -18.37 18.63
CA VAL A 149 8.25 -18.27 17.16
C VAL A 149 7.92 -16.82 16.85
N TYR A 150 8.96 -16.06 16.52
CA TYR A 150 8.95 -14.63 16.18
C TYR A 150 7.63 -14.15 15.56
N ALA A 151 6.84 -13.37 16.31
CA ALA A 151 5.72 -12.61 15.76
C ALA A 151 6.28 -11.49 14.87
N GLN A 152 6.61 -11.83 13.63
CA GLN A 152 7.16 -10.85 12.70
C GLN A 152 6.07 -9.87 12.26
N PRO A 153 6.37 -8.56 12.22
CA PRO A 153 5.45 -7.58 11.64
C PRO A 153 5.21 -7.89 10.15
N VAL A 154 3.97 -7.68 9.72
CA VAL A 154 3.52 -7.92 8.32
C VAL A 154 4.33 -7.07 7.34
N MET A 155 4.55 -5.80 7.68
CA MET A 155 5.20 -4.80 6.84
C MET A 155 6.06 -3.90 7.71
N VAL A 156 7.30 -3.65 7.30
CA VAL A 156 8.27 -2.80 7.99
C VAL A 156 8.92 -1.86 7.00
N ALA A 157 9.20 -0.63 7.41
CA ALA A 157 10.02 0.29 6.62
C ALA A 157 11.46 -0.24 6.54
N LYS A 158 12.04 -0.27 5.34
CA LYS A 158 13.44 -0.68 5.16
C LYS A 158 14.37 0.20 6.00
N ASN A 159 15.44 -0.39 6.55
CA ASN A 159 16.43 0.36 7.33
C ASN A 159 17.05 1.50 6.50
N ILE A 160 17.35 1.24 5.22
CA ILE A 160 17.84 2.21 4.23
C ILE A 160 16.67 2.65 3.33
N SER A 161 15.55 3.06 3.92
CA SER A 161 14.48 3.67 3.14
C SER A 161 14.89 5.08 2.69
N PRO A 162 14.46 5.55 1.51
CA PRO A 162 14.75 6.90 1.03
C PRO A 162 14.36 7.98 2.05
N HIS A 163 13.24 7.78 2.76
CA HIS A 163 12.81 8.70 3.81
C HIS A 163 13.71 8.69 5.03
N ASN A 164 14.31 7.56 5.41
CA ASN A 164 15.27 7.50 6.52
C ASN A 164 16.56 8.26 6.17
N ILE A 165 17.08 8.09 4.95
CA ILE A 165 18.24 8.86 4.47
C ILE A 165 17.90 10.35 4.44
N LEU A 166 16.74 10.70 3.87
CA LEU A 166 16.26 12.08 3.82
C LEU A 166 16.08 12.67 5.23
N SER A 167 15.57 11.89 6.17
CA SER A 167 15.40 12.28 7.57
C SER A 167 16.73 12.71 8.20
N VAL A 168 17.77 11.93 7.98
CA VAL A 168 19.12 12.20 8.50
C VAL A 168 19.75 13.37 7.76
N ALA A 169 19.65 13.42 6.43
CA ALA A 169 20.18 14.51 5.62
C ALA A 169 19.55 15.86 5.98
N SER A 170 18.22 15.91 6.11
CA SER A 170 17.52 17.12 6.57
C SER A 170 17.93 17.51 7.98
N CYS A 171 18.13 16.56 8.89
CA CYS A 171 18.61 16.84 10.24
C CYS A 171 20.02 17.50 10.20
N LEU A 172 20.95 16.95 9.42
CA LEU A 172 22.28 17.54 9.24
C LEU A 172 22.21 18.95 8.63
N LEU A 173 21.33 19.14 7.65
CA LEU A 173 21.10 20.44 7.02
C LEU A 173 20.57 21.45 8.06
N THR A 174 19.62 21.06 8.92
CA THR A 174 19.13 21.94 9.98
C THR A 174 20.18 22.33 10.99
N ILE A 175 21.07 21.41 11.36
CA ILE A 175 22.19 21.71 12.26
C ILE A 175 23.14 22.69 11.58
N GLY A 176 23.44 22.49 10.28
CA GLY A 176 24.26 23.41 9.50
C GLY A 176 23.68 24.83 9.44
N LEU A 177 22.37 24.96 9.18
CA LEU A 177 21.69 26.26 9.18
C LEU A 177 21.66 26.92 10.57
N LEU A 178 21.47 26.13 11.62
CA LEU A 178 21.48 26.65 12.99
C LEU A 178 22.86 27.21 13.35
N VAL A 179 23.94 26.47 13.06
CA VAL A 179 25.32 26.92 13.28
C VAL A 179 25.60 28.19 12.47
N TRP A 180 25.17 28.21 11.20
CA TRP A 180 25.32 29.38 10.33
C TRP A 180 24.59 30.62 10.87
N ALA A 181 23.36 30.45 11.36
CA ALA A 181 22.58 31.53 11.96
C ALA A 181 23.23 32.09 13.23
N ILE A 182 23.84 31.23 14.05
CA ILE A 182 24.58 31.64 15.26
C ILE A 182 25.83 32.45 14.89
N ILE A 183 26.56 32.04 13.84
CA ILE A 183 27.76 32.76 13.36
C ILE A 183 27.40 34.16 12.85
N ILE A 184 26.27 34.31 12.15
CA ILE A 184 25.77 35.59 11.66
C ILE A 184 25.20 36.46 12.80
N GLY A 185 24.80 35.84 13.92
CA GLY A 185 24.17 36.53 15.04
C GLY A 185 22.69 36.87 14.81
N ASP A 186 21.99 36.12 13.97
CA ASP A 186 20.57 36.34 13.66
C ASP A 186 19.66 35.67 14.71
N GLY A 187 19.26 36.44 15.72
CA GLY A 187 18.38 36.00 16.81
C GLY A 187 17.02 35.45 16.33
N PRO A 188 16.25 36.18 15.51
CA PRO A 188 14.99 35.68 14.96
C PRO A 188 15.13 34.37 14.18
N ALA A 189 16.15 34.25 13.32
CA ALA A 189 16.37 33.02 12.53
C ALA A 189 16.73 31.82 13.42
N THR A 190 17.59 32.00 14.42
CA THR A 190 17.98 30.91 15.34
C THR A 190 16.77 30.38 16.12
N LEU A 191 15.94 31.27 16.67
CA LEU A 191 14.71 30.88 17.36
C LEU A 191 13.72 30.19 16.41
N ALA A 192 13.55 30.71 15.19
CA ALA A 192 12.68 30.10 14.19
C ALA A 192 13.09 28.66 13.86
N ILE A 193 14.39 28.41 13.60
CA ILE A 193 14.90 27.06 13.27
C ILE A 193 14.66 26.09 14.43
N ILE A 194 14.91 26.51 15.67
CA ILE A 194 14.68 25.66 16.87
C ILE A 194 13.20 25.32 17.00
N LEU A 195 12.32 26.31 16.90
CA LEU A 195 10.87 26.10 17.01
C LEU A 195 10.34 25.21 15.89
N LEU A 196 10.80 25.39 14.65
CA LEU A 196 10.45 24.52 13.51
C LEU A 196 10.91 23.08 13.73
N ALA A 197 12.11 22.88 14.28
CA ALA A 197 12.63 21.56 14.58
C ALA A 197 11.83 20.87 15.72
N ILE A 198 11.35 21.63 16.70
CA ILE A 198 10.44 21.13 17.75
C ILE A 198 9.08 20.76 17.13
N THR A 199 8.49 21.64 16.32
CA THR A 199 7.21 21.40 15.63
C THR A 199 7.24 20.09 14.83
N THR A 200 8.29 19.83 14.05
CA THR A 200 8.37 18.61 13.25
C THR A 200 8.45 17.36 14.12
N THR A 201 9.17 17.39 15.23
CA THR A 201 9.19 16.26 16.18
C THR A 201 7.82 16.01 16.80
N LEU A 202 7.07 17.06 17.18
CA LEU A 202 5.72 16.92 17.73
C LEU A 202 4.74 16.31 16.72
N PHE A 203 4.79 16.76 15.47
CA PHE A 203 3.94 16.22 14.40
C PHE A 203 4.33 14.79 14.02
N CYS A 204 5.62 14.47 13.94
CA CYS A 204 6.09 13.10 13.74
C CYS A 204 5.69 12.17 14.90
N ALA A 205 5.78 12.63 16.15
CA ALA A 205 5.38 11.85 17.31
C ALA A 205 3.86 11.56 17.29
N ALA A 206 3.04 12.56 16.93
CA ALA A 206 1.61 12.40 16.80
C ALA A 206 1.20 11.47 15.65
N SER A 207 1.98 11.43 14.57
CA SER A 207 1.69 10.64 13.37
C SER A 207 2.35 9.26 13.34
N LEU A 208 3.26 8.96 14.29
CA LEU A 208 3.97 7.69 14.35
C LEU A 208 3.01 6.50 14.54
N TRP A 209 3.14 5.51 13.66
CA TRP A 209 2.25 4.35 13.65
C TRP A 209 2.97 3.02 13.55
N ARG A 210 2.29 1.96 13.98
CA ARG A 210 2.72 0.57 13.89
C ARG A 210 1.54 -0.34 13.57
N LEU A 211 1.81 -1.40 12.81
CA LEU A 211 0.86 -2.48 12.58
C LEU A 211 0.84 -3.45 13.77
N PRO A 212 -0.31 -4.05 14.10
CA PRO A 212 -0.38 -5.08 15.13
C PRO A 212 0.54 -6.25 14.80
N GLN A 213 1.30 -6.67 15.80
CA GLN A 213 2.02 -7.95 15.75
C GLN A 213 1.02 -9.06 16.09
N THR A 214 0.91 -10.06 15.23
CA THR A 214 0.02 -11.21 15.46
C THR A 214 0.86 -12.46 15.53
N THR A 215 0.60 -13.29 16.54
CA THR A 215 1.25 -14.58 16.72
C THR A 215 0.61 -15.61 15.81
N VAL A 216 1.42 -16.34 15.05
CA VAL A 216 0.96 -17.48 14.25
C VAL A 216 0.63 -18.63 15.21
N SER A 217 -0.61 -19.12 15.19
CA SER A 217 -1.00 -20.30 15.96
C SER A 217 -0.58 -21.56 15.19
N SER A 218 0.62 -22.05 15.49
CA SER A 218 1.18 -23.28 14.90
C SER A 218 0.57 -24.52 15.55
N SER A 219 -0.57 -25.03 15.06
CA SER A 219 -0.91 -26.44 15.30
C SER A 219 -1.99 -27.08 14.41
N ALA A 220 -2.67 -26.34 13.52
CA ALA A 220 -3.73 -26.93 12.69
C ALA A 220 -3.30 -26.96 11.21
N THR A 221 -3.68 -28.02 10.49
CA THR A 221 -3.60 -28.06 9.03
C THR A 221 -4.51 -26.97 8.46
N VAL A 222 -3.91 -25.91 7.92
CA VAL A 222 -4.63 -24.75 7.40
C VAL A 222 -5.10 -25.09 5.98
N PRO A 223 -6.39 -24.88 5.64
CA PRO A 223 -6.89 -25.12 4.29
C PRO A 223 -6.39 -24.05 3.30
N ASP A 224 -6.60 -24.32 2.01
CA ASP A 224 -6.23 -23.39 0.95
C ASP A 224 -7.06 -22.10 1.02
N GLY A 225 -6.38 -20.97 0.94
CA GLY A 225 -6.91 -19.62 1.11
C GLY A 225 -6.86 -18.77 -0.15
N ASP A 226 -6.89 -19.36 -1.34
CA ASP A 226 -6.66 -18.64 -2.58
C ASP A 226 -7.57 -17.41 -2.75
N VAL A 227 -6.98 -16.34 -3.27
CA VAL A 227 -7.61 -15.02 -3.44
C VAL A 227 -7.46 -14.55 -4.87
N ILE A 228 -8.51 -13.93 -5.40
CA ILE A 228 -8.49 -13.26 -6.69
C ILE A 228 -8.76 -11.78 -6.47
N ILE A 229 -7.91 -10.94 -7.05
CA ILE A 229 -8.07 -9.50 -7.07
C ILE A 229 -8.40 -9.11 -8.50
N GLN A 230 -9.50 -8.40 -8.67
CA GLN A 230 -9.93 -7.84 -9.93
C GLN A 230 -9.75 -6.32 -9.88
N THR A 231 -9.09 -5.79 -10.91
CA THR A 231 -8.87 -4.35 -11.08
C THR A 231 -10.01 -3.73 -11.88
N ARG A 232 -10.13 -2.40 -11.84
CA ARG A 232 -11.09 -1.65 -12.68
C ARG A 232 -10.75 -1.73 -14.17
N GLU A 233 -9.49 -1.98 -14.50
CA GLU A 233 -8.97 -2.09 -15.87
C GLU A 233 -9.13 -3.52 -16.44
N GLY A 234 -9.86 -4.40 -15.75
CA GLY A 234 -10.13 -5.77 -16.22
C GLY A 234 -8.94 -6.73 -16.11
N ALA A 235 -7.92 -6.38 -15.32
CA ALA A 235 -6.82 -7.27 -14.98
C ALA A 235 -7.17 -8.15 -13.77
N PHE A 236 -6.64 -9.37 -13.76
CA PHE A 236 -6.84 -10.34 -12.69
C PHE A 236 -5.50 -10.74 -12.06
N LEU A 237 -5.42 -10.64 -10.74
CA LEU A 237 -4.29 -11.10 -9.94
C LEU A 237 -4.75 -12.25 -9.06
N ILE A 238 -4.21 -13.43 -9.32
CA ILE A 238 -4.54 -14.67 -8.59
C ILE A 238 -3.40 -14.92 -7.61
N ILE A 239 -3.75 -15.05 -6.34
CA ILE A 239 -2.82 -15.32 -5.26
C ILE A 239 -3.10 -16.70 -4.71
N LYS A 240 -2.15 -17.62 -4.89
CA LYS A 240 -2.15 -18.96 -4.28
C LYS A 240 -1.52 -18.85 -2.88
N CYS A 241 -2.32 -19.05 -1.84
CA CYS A 241 -1.86 -18.89 -0.46
C CYS A 241 -2.73 -19.68 0.53
N ASN A 242 -2.23 -19.91 1.74
CA ASN A 242 -2.99 -20.56 2.83
C ASN A 242 -4.05 -19.60 3.40
N GLU A 243 -5.11 -20.14 4.01
CA GLU A 243 -6.18 -19.34 4.61
C GLU A 243 -5.65 -18.28 5.59
N ASP A 244 -4.68 -18.63 6.44
CA ASP A 244 -4.08 -17.70 7.39
C ASP A 244 -3.41 -16.50 6.73
N VAL A 245 -2.74 -16.71 5.58
CA VAL A 245 -2.13 -15.62 4.80
C VAL A 245 -3.23 -14.75 4.21
N SER A 246 -4.25 -15.36 3.61
CA SER A 246 -5.35 -14.64 2.98
C SER A 246 -6.12 -13.77 3.96
N ARG A 247 -6.43 -14.33 5.13
CA ARG A 247 -7.14 -13.65 6.22
C ARG A 247 -6.31 -12.53 6.80
N ARG A 248 -4.99 -12.68 6.82
CA ARG A 248 -4.09 -11.66 7.38
C ARG A 248 -3.86 -10.50 6.43
N LEU A 249 -3.60 -10.79 5.16
CA LEU A 249 -3.18 -9.79 4.19
C LEU A 249 -4.37 -9.12 3.48
N TYR A 250 -5.40 -9.88 3.11
CA TYR A 250 -6.50 -9.40 2.27
C TYR A 250 -7.80 -9.17 3.02
N PHE A 251 -8.16 -10.08 3.94
CA PHE A 251 -9.40 -9.97 4.74
C PHE A 251 -9.17 -9.46 6.17
N GLY A 252 -7.95 -9.03 6.50
CA GLY A 252 -7.58 -8.56 7.83
C GLY A 252 -8.20 -7.22 8.15
N THR A 253 -8.28 -6.86 9.43
CA THR A 253 -8.50 -5.45 9.80
C THR A 253 -7.17 -4.72 9.67
N ASP A 254 -7.15 -3.64 8.88
CA ASP A 254 -5.97 -2.77 8.71
C ASP A 254 -5.84 -1.79 9.89
N ASP A 255 -6.09 -2.27 11.11
CA ASP A 255 -6.12 -1.43 12.29
C ASP A 255 -4.71 -0.91 12.58
N VAL A 256 -4.58 0.40 12.73
CA VAL A 256 -3.30 1.06 12.97
C VAL A 256 -3.17 1.46 14.43
N PHE A 257 -2.12 1.01 15.09
CA PHE A 257 -1.75 1.49 16.42
C PHE A 257 -0.85 2.71 16.29
N GLN A 258 -1.39 3.89 16.56
CA GLN A 258 -0.56 5.06 16.81
C GLN A 258 0.13 4.93 18.17
N LEU A 259 1.43 5.26 18.24
CA LEU A 259 2.23 5.10 19.45
C LEU A 259 1.79 6.08 20.55
N VAL A 260 1.44 7.31 20.18
CA VAL A 260 0.98 8.34 21.11
C VAL A 260 -0.55 8.27 21.20
N THR A 261 -1.06 7.57 22.21
CA THR A 261 -2.51 7.43 22.45
C THR A 261 -3.09 8.52 23.34
N THR A 262 -2.31 9.01 24.29
CA THR A 262 -2.74 9.99 25.30
C THR A 262 -2.09 11.33 24.98
N GLY A 263 -2.90 12.35 24.68
CA GLY A 263 -2.40 13.70 24.37
C GLY A 263 -2.16 14.01 22.89
N PHE A 264 -2.69 13.20 21.96
CA PHE A 264 -2.61 13.46 20.50
C PHE A 264 -3.09 14.86 20.12
N SER A 265 -4.29 15.24 20.56
CA SER A 265 -4.87 16.56 20.26
C SER A 265 -4.06 17.71 20.84
N SER A 266 -3.48 17.52 22.03
CA SER A 266 -2.61 18.51 22.66
C SER A 266 -1.30 18.67 21.87
N CYS A 267 -0.65 17.57 21.45
CA CYS A 267 0.57 17.65 20.64
C CYS A 267 0.34 18.38 19.31
N ILE A 268 -0.78 18.11 18.64
CA ILE A 268 -1.14 18.82 17.41
C ILE A 268 -1.38 20.31 17.69
N GLY A 269 -2.19 20.63 18.71
CA GLY A 269 -2.50 22.01 19.05
C GLY A 269 -1.27 22.83 19.46
N PHE A 270 -0.38 22.27 20.29
CA PHE A 270 0.87 22.93 20.64
C PHE A 270 1.80 23.06 19.43
N GLY A 271 1.90 22.01 18.60
CA GLY A 271 2.74 22.03 17.42
C GLY A 271 2.32 23.08 16.39
N THR A 272 1.02 23.31 16.17
CA THR A 272 0.52 24.34 15.25
C THR A 272 0.76 25.76 15.74
N VAL A 273 0.59 26.02 17.04
CA VAL A 273 0.89 27.33 17.63
C VAL A 273 2.38 27.64 17.53
N ILE A 274 3.24 26.68 17.88
CA ILE A 274 4.70 26.82 17.76
C ILE A 274 5.09 27.05 16.29
N PHE A 275 4.45 26.33 15.36
CA PHE A 275 4.69 26.49 13.92
C PHE A 275 4.35 27.91 13.45
N MET A 276 3.18 28.44 13.81
CA MET A 276 2.77 29.80 13.43
C MET A 276 3.75 30.86 13.94
N VAL A 277 4.17 30.76 15.22
CA VAL A 277 5.15 31.68 15.80
C VAL A 277 6.50 31.58 15.07
N ALA A 278 6.94 30.37 14.73
CA ALA A 278 8.20 30.17 14.04
C ALA A 278 8.21 30.75 12.61
N VAL A 279 7.10 30.64 11.88
CA VAL A 279 6.97 31.25 10.54
C VAL A 279 7.03 32.78 10.61
N ILE A 280 6.39 33.39 11.61
CA ILE A 280 6.44 34.84 11.83
C ILE A 280 7.86 35.31 12.16
N LEU A 281 8.58 34.58 13.02
CA LEU A 281 9.98 34.89 13.35
C LEU A 281 10.90 34.74 12.14
N MET A 282 10.68 33.73 11.30
CA MET A 282 11.42 33.51 10.07
C MET A 282 11.24 34.68 9.08
N GLY A 283 10.02 35.21 8.95
CA GLY A 283 9.74 36.39 8.11
C GLY A 283 10.42 37.69 8.57
N ASN A 284 10.84 37.76 9.84
CA ASN A 284 11.54 38.92 10.41
C ASN A 284 13.07 38.74 10.48
N SER A 285 13.61 37.64 9.92
CA SER A 285 15.05 37.39 9.91
C SER A 285 15.80 38.23 8.86
N THR A 286 17.13 38.26 8.97
CA THR A 286 18.00 38.94 8.00
C THR A 286 17.85 38.34 6.61
N TRP A 287 18.03 39.16 5.57
CA TRP A 287 17.94 38.69 4.18
C TRP A 287 18.86 37.48 3.90
N THR A 288 20.06 37.46 4.48
CA THR A 288 21.02 36.36 4.31
C THR A 288 20.48 35.03 4.82
N MET A 289 19.81 35.05 5.98
CA MET A 289 19.19 33.85 6.53
C MET A 289 17.89 33.50 5.80
N GLN A 290 17.10 34.50 5.39
CA GLN A 290 15.92 34.30 4.56
C GLN A 290 16.26 33.60 3.25
N ALA A 291 17.28 34.07 2.53
CA ALA A 291 17.73 33.47 1.28
C ALA A 291 18.23 32.02 1.49
N ALA A 292 19.03 31.78 2.55
CA ALA A 292 19.52 30.44 2.87
C ALA A 292 18.38 29.46 3.22
N LEU A 293 17.38 29.91 3.98
CA LEU A 293 16.19 29.13 4.32
C LEU A 293 15.33 28.87 3.09
N ALA A 294 15.07 29.88 2.24
CA ALA A 294 14.34 29.69 0.99
C ALA A 294 15.01 28.66 0.07
N ALA A 295 16.32 28.76 -0.14
CA ALA A 295 17.08 27.82 -0.95
C ALA A 295 17.01 26.39 -0.38
N THR A 296 17.11 26.27 0.95
CA THR A 296 16.96 24.99 1.65
C THR A 296 15.58 24.40 1.46
N TYR A 297 14.51 25.18 1.66
CA TYR A 297 13.14 24.70 1.52
C TYR A 297 12.82 24.30 0.08
N LEU A 298 13.33 25.05 -0.91
CA LEU A 298 13.21 24.68 -2.32
C LEU A 298 13.91 23.35 -2.60
N LEU A 299 15.15 23.18 -2.11
CA LEU A 299 15.89 21.92 -2.26
C LEU A 299 15.17 20.77 -1.58
N LEU A 300 14.72 20.95 -0.34
CA LEU A 300 13.98 19.93 0.40
C LEU A 300 12.69 19.56 -0.33
N ASN A 301 11.91 20.53 -0.80
CA ASN A 301 10.68 20.25 -1.56
C ASN A 301 10.98 19.43 -2.84
N ALA A 302 12.05 19.75 -3.57
CA ALA A 302 12.46 18.98 -4.74
C ALA A 302 12.88 17.53 -4.38
N VAL A 303 13.63 17.34 -3.28
CA VAL A 303 14.04 16.00 -2.84
C VAL A 303 12.84 15.20 -2.30
N TYR A 304 11.92 15.83 -1.56
CA TYR A 304 10.69 15.20 -1.08
C TYR A 304 9.81 14.77 -2.25
N TRP A 305 9.67 15.62 -3.27
CA TRP A 305 8.98 15.25 -4.51
C TRP A 305 9.65 14.06 -5.20
N PHE A 306 10.98 14.06 -5.33
CA PHE A 306 11.71 12.94 -5.94
C PHE A 306 11.50 11.62 -5.17
N VAL A 307 11.50 11.69 -3.84
CA VAL A 307 11.23 10.52 -3.00
C VAL A 307 9.77 10.06 -3.11
N ALA A 308 8.81 10.97 -3.29
CA ALA A 308 7.39 10.62 -3.51
C ALA A 308 7.16 9.87 -4.82
N VAL A 309 8.01 10.08 -5.83
CA VAL A 309 7.94 9.40 -7.14
C VAL A 309 8.56 8.00 -7.09
N MET A 310 9.36 7.68 -6.07
CA MET A 310 10.00 6.36 -5.98
C MET A 310 8.98 5.22 -5.81
N PRO A 311 9.27 4.03 -6.38
CA PRO A 311 8.36 2.90 -6.29
C PRO A 311 8.29 2.38 -4.85
N SER A 312 7.10 1.92 -4.45
CA SER A 312 6.78 1.36 -3.13
C SER A 312 7.75 0.28 -2.62
N SER A 313 8.31 -0.51 -3.54
CA SER A 313 9.30 -1.56 -3.25
C SER A 313 10.58 -1.02 -2.59
N THR A 314 10.89 0.26 -2.75
CA THR A 314 12.05 0.92 -2.14
C THR A 314 11.81 1.26 -0.66
N HIS A 315 10.54 1.47 -0.27
CA HIS A 315 10.18 1.94 1.06
C HIS A 315 9.92 0.78 2.04
N TRP A 316 9.37 -0.32 1.53
CA TRP A 316 8.82 -1.40 2.36
C TRP A 316 9.57 -2.72 2.21
N GLU A 317 9.63 -3.46 3.31
CA GLU A 317 10.05 -4.85 3.37
C GLU A 317 8.98 -5.71 4.06
N PHE A 318 8.78 -6.91 3.55
CA PHE A 318 7.80 -7.89 4.04
C PHE A 318 8.55 -9.11 4.58
N PRO A 319 9.06 -9.06 5.82
CA PRO A 319 9.96 -10.10 6.32
C PRO A 319 9.24 -11.43 6.56
N ALA A 320 7.93 -11.39 6.85
CA ALA A 320 7.12 -12.56 7.16
C ALA A 320 6.78 -13.44 5.93
N PHE A 321 6.80 -12.87 4.72
CA PHE A 321 6.31 -13.53 3.51
C PHE A 321 7.44 -13.80 2.51
N GLN A 322 7.25 -14.87 1.74
CA GLN A 322 7.98 -15.15 0.51
C GLN A 322 6.98 -15.08 -0.65
N ILE A 323 7.36 -14.34 -1.70
CA ILE A 323 6.52 -14.07 -2.86
C ILE A 323 7.24 -14.65 -4.07
N ASP A 324 6.63 -15.65 -4.70
CA ASP A 324 7.17 -16.26 -5.91
C ASP A 324 6.19 -15.99 -7.07
N ASP A 325 6.70 -15.47 -8.18
CA ASP A 325 5.92 -15.28 -9.39
C ASP A 325 5.88 -16.59 -10.17
N ILE A 326 4.72 -17.26 -10.11
CA ILE A 326 4.47 -18.55 -10.75
C ILE A 326 3.61 -18.38 -12.00
N THR A 327 3.52 -17.16 -12.55
CA THR A 327 2.71 -16.87 -13.73
C THR A 327 3.13 -17.77 -14.90
N PRO A 328 2.22 -18.61 -15.42
CA PRO A 328 2.48 -19.40 -16.61
C PRO A 328 2.89 -18.53 -17.80
N PRO A 329 3.79 -19.01 -18.67
CA PRO A 329 4.27 -18.25 -19.82
C PRO A 329 3.12 -17.80 -20.74
N ASP A 330 2.07 -18.62 -20.84
CA ASP A 330 0.88 -18.37 -21.65
C ASP A 330 0.08 -17.13 -21.20
N PHE A 331 0.16 -16.75 -19.91
CA PHE A 331 -0.58 -15.58 -19.39
C PHE A 331 0.24 -14.31 -19.38
N LYS A 332 1.57 -14.43 -19.39
CA LYS A 332 2.48 -13.29 -19.27
C LYS A 332 2.25 -12.24 -20.36
N ASN A 333 1.86 -12.69 -21.55
CA ASN A 333 1.58 -11.85 -22.72
C ASN A 333 0.09 -11.63 -22.97
N ALA A 334 -0.81 -11.99 -22.05
CA ALA A 334 -2.26 -11.88 -22.25
C ALA A 334 -2.76 -10.44 -22.50
N HIS A 335 -1.97 -9.44 -22.12
CA HIS A 335 -2.23 -8.02 -22.33
C HIS A 335 -1.78 -7.50 -23.71
N LEU A 336 -0.97 -8.26 -24.43
CA LEU A 336 -0.50 -7.92 -25.77
C LEU A 336 -1.45 -8.52 -26.81
N TYR A 337 -1.50 -7.87 -27.98
CA TYR A 337 -2.17 -8.46 -29.13
C TYR A 337 -1.42 -9.71 -29.55
N ASP A 338 -2.13 -10.84 -29.62
CA ASP A 338 -1.55 -12.09 -30.07
C ASP A 338 -1.73 -12.22 -31.59
N GLU A 339 -0.68 -11.90 -32.34
CA GLU A 339 -0.65 -12.02 -33.81
C GLU A 339 -0.89 -13.45 -34.29
N THR A 340 -0.56 -14.47 -33.49
CA THR A 340 -0.72 -15.88 -33.89
C THR A 340 -2.17 -16.33 -33.85
N ARG A 341 -3.00 -15.67 -33.03
CA ARG A 341 -4.39 -16.04 -32.81
C ARG A 341 -5.40 -14.95 -33.20
N ASN A 342 -4.93 -13.78 -33.65
CA ASN A 342 -5.75 -12.61 -34.00
C ASN A 342 -6.72 -12.16 -32.89
N TYR A 343 -6.34 -12.28 -31.61
CA TYR A 343 -7.17 -11.84 -30.49
C TYR A 343 -6.73 -10.49 -29.95
N ALA A 344 -7.68 -9.57 -29.84
CA ALA A 344 -7.52 -8.35 -29.05
C ALA A 344 -7.66 -8.66 -27.55
N PRO A 345 -6.87 -8.00 -26.68
CA PRO A 345 -7.00 -8.16 -25.25
C PRO A 345 -8.42 -7.78 -24.80
N SER A 346 -9.12 -8.74 -24.20
CA SER A 346 -10.53 -8.64 -23.87
C SER A 346 -10.77 -9.08 -22.44
N PHE A 347 -11.70 -8.43 -21.76
CA PHE A 347 -12.09 -8.80 -20.39
C PHE A 347 -12.54 -10.26 -20.27
N ILE A 348 -13.27 -10.77 -21.27
CA ILE A 348 -13.74 -12.17 -21.29
C ILE A 348 -12.55 -13.13 -21.33
N ASN A 349 -11.50 -12.79 -22.09
CA ASN A 349 -10.31 -13.61 -22.20
C ASN A 349 -9.53 -13.60 -20.86
N SER A 350 -9.32 -12.42 -20.26
CA SER A 350 -8.65 -12.34 -18.96
C SER A 350 -9.44 -13.06 -17.86
N LEU A 351 -10.77 -12.96 -17.89
CA LEU A 351 -11.66 -13.71 -16.99
C LEU A 351 -11.56 -15.22 -17.22
N TRP A 352 -11.54 -15.68 -18.47
CA TRP A 352 -11.35 -17.08 -18.82
C TRP A 352 -10.03 -17.63 -18.29
N LEU A 353 -8.92 -16.92 -18.50
CA LEU A 353 -7.61 -17.32 -17.98
C LEU A 353 -7.62 -17.40 -16.43
N ALA A 354 -8.34 -16.49 -15.77
CA ALA A 354 -8.52 -16.56 -14.33
C ALA A 354 -9.36 -17.77 -13.86
N ILE A 355 -10.40 -18.15 -14.62
CA ILE A 355 -11.20 -19.36 -14.36
C ILE A 355 -10.37 -20.63 -14.61
N LEU A 356 -9.54 -20.62 -15.66
CA LEU A 356 -8.66 -21.74 -16.02
C LEU A 356 -7.67 -22.07 -14.90
N GLU A 357 -7.08 -21.05 -14.27
CA GLU A 357 -6.18 -21.23 -13.14
C GLU A 357 -6.87 -21.56 -11.83
N SER A 358 -8.01 -20.90 -11.55
CA SER A 358 -8.74 -21.14 -10.29
C SER A 358 -9.53 -22.45 -10.28
N LYS A 359 -9.88 -22.98 -11.45
CA LYS A 359 -10.72 -24.18 -11.66
C LYS A 359 -12.09 -24.14 -10.96
N LYS A 360 -12.49 -22.96 -10.50
CA LYS A 360 -13.71 -22.70 -9.74
C LYS A 360 -14.37 -21.46 -10.31
N VAL A 361 -15.69 -21.47 -10.40
CA VAL A 361 -16.49 -20.35 -10.95
C VAL A 361 -17.31 -19.62 -9.89
N GLY A 362 -17.42 -20.18 -8.67
CA GLY A 362 -18.28 -19.61 -7.62
C GLY A 362 -17.88 -18.21 -7.16
N TRP A 363 -16.61 -17.83 -7.36
CA TRP A 363 -16.12 -16.48 -7.04
C TRP A 363 -16.54 -15.43 -8.08
N VAL A 364 -16.77 -15.81 -9.34
CA VAL A 364 -17.05 -14.88 -10.45
C VAL A 364 -18.40 -14.17 -10.25
N ARG A 365 -19.40 -14.93 -9.79
CA ARG A 365 -20.72 -14.37 -9.44
C ARG A 365 -20.62 -13.47 -8.22
N LYS A 366 -19.85 -13.87 -7.21
CA LYS A 366 -19.69 -13.11 -5.96
C LYS A 366 -18.90 -11.81 -6.17
N SER A 367 -17.93 -11.79 -7.07
CA SER A 367 -17.14 -10.60 -7.36
C SER A 367 -17.89 -9.54 -8.19
N GLY A 368 -19.08 -9.88 -8.72
CA GLY A 368 -19.82 -9.01 -9.65
C GLY A 368 -19.12 -8.84 -11.00
N ALA A 369 -18.25 -9.78 -11.39
CA ALA A 369 -17.50 -9.68 -12.65
C ALA A 369 -18.38 -9.91 -13.90
N LEU A 370 -19.51 -10.60 -13.76
CA LEU A 370 -20.46 -10.86 -14.83
C LEU A 370 -21.88 -10.46 -14.42
N PRO A 371 -22.69 -9.90 -15.34
CA PRO A 371 -24.09 -9.59 -15.07
C PRO A 371 -24.93 -10.86 -14.90
N GLU A 372 -26.04 -10.74 -14.20
CA GLU A 372 -27.01 -11.83 -14.01
C GLU A 372 -27.74 -12.12 -15.33
N GLY A 373 -27.94 -13.41 -15.64
CA GLY A 373 -28.64 -13.85 -16.85
C GLY A 373 -28.24 -15.25 -17.31
N ASP A 374 -29.20 -15.94 -17.91
CA ASP A 374 -29.10 -17.34 -18.35
C ASP A 374 -27.98 -17.57 -19.38
N GLU A 375 -27.71 -16.60 -20.25
CA GLU A 375 -26.62 -16.66 -21.23
C GLU A 375 -25.25 -16.78 -20.55
N TRP A 376 -25.06 -15.99 -19.50
CA TRP A 376 -23.83 -15.99 -18.72
C TRP A 376 -23.69 -17.22 -17.86
N ASP A 377 -24.80 -17.81 -17.39
CA ASP A 377 -24.78 -19.09 -16.69
C ASP A 377 -24.36 -20.23 -17.62
N ARG A 378 -24.90 -20.27 -18.85
CA ARG A 378 -24.46 -21.23 -19.88
C ARG A 378 -22.97 -21.07 -20.20
N TRP A 379 -22.50 -19.83 -20.38
CA TRP A 379 -21.08 -19.56 -20.64
C TRP A 379 -20.19 -19.97 -19.47
N LEU A 380 -20.59 -19.67 -18.22
CA LEU A 380 -19.85 -20.04 -17.02
C LEU A 380 -19.78 -21.56 -16.83
N GLU A 381 -20.85 -22.30 -17.16
CA GLU A 381 -20.82 -23.75 -17.13
C GLU A 381 -19.86 -24.33 -18.16
N LEU A 382 -19.86 -23.81 -19.39
CA LEU A 382 -18.92 -24.22 -20.44
C LEU A 382 -17.48 -23.90 -20.04
N ALA A 383 -17.24 -22.70 -19.50
CA ALA A 383 -15.93 -22.32 -18.96
C ALA A 383 -15.49 -23.26 -17.84
N LYS A 384 -16.38 -23.58 -16.90
CA LYS A 384 -16.08 -24.52 -15.81
C LYS A 384 -15.65 -25.89 -16.35
N ARG A 385 -16.37 -26.45 -17.33
CA ARG A 385 -16.05 -27.75 -17.93
C ARG A 385 -14.69 -27.71 -18.62
N ASN A 386 -14.45 -26.71 -19.48
CA ASN A 386 -13.17 -26.56 -20.17
C ASN A 386 -11.98 -26.31 -19.22
N ALA A 387 -12.22 -25.63 -18.09
CA ALA A 387 -11.18 -25.39 -17.07
C ALA A 387 -10.82 -26.68 -16.31
N LEU A 388 -11.79 -27.55 -16.04
CA LEU A 388 -11.55 -28.87 -15.44
C LEU A 388 -10.76 -29.77 -16.39
N ASP A 389 -11.05 -29.70 -17.69
CA ASP A 389 -10.36 -30.44 -18.74
C ASP A 389 -8.98 -29.84 -19.11
N ASN A 390 -8.58 -28.72 -18.49
CA ASN A 390 -7.38 -27.91 -18.79
C ASN A 390 -7.23 -27.54 -20.28
N ASN A 391 -8.34 -27.27 -20.97
CA ASN A 391 -8.32 -26.92 -22.39
C ASN A 391 -7.84 -25.47 -22.62
N ARG A 392 -6.52 -25.27 -22.72
CA ARG A 392 -5.89 -23.94 -22.91
C ARG A 392 -6.17 -23.29 -24.28
N GLN A 393 -6.64 -24.05 -25.25
CA GLN A 393 -6.90 -23.58 -26.62
C GLN A 393 -8.34 -23.13 -26.82
N TRP A 394 -9.20 -23.27 -25.81
CA TRP A 394 -10.60 -22.84 -25.91
C TRP A 394 -10.69 -21.33 -26.06
N ASP A 395 -11.37 -20.89 -27.11
CA ASP A 395 -11.67 -19.49 -27.33
C ASP A 395 -12.97 -19.09 -26.64
N ALA A 396 -12.81 -18.43 -25.50
CA ALA A 396 -13.91 -17.99 -24.67
C ALA A 396 -14.70 -16.80 -25.27
N VAL A 397 -14.09 -16.04 -26.19
CA VAL A 397 -14.74 -14.89 -26.86
C VAL A 397 -15.70 -15.39 -27.92
N LYS A 398 -15.26 -16.27 -28.83
CA LYS A 398 -16.17 -16.91 -29.81
C LYS A 398 -17.28 -17.69 -29.14
N ALA A 399 -16.98 -18.44 -28.08
CA ALA A 399 -18.00 -19.16 -27.35
C ALA A 399 -19.10 -18.23 -26.79
N ARG A 400 -18.76 -16.99 -26.42
CA ARG A 400 -19.74 -15.98 -26.03
C ARG A 400 -20.57 -15.52 -27.24
N GLU A 401 -19.91 -15.19 -28.34
CA GLU A 401 -20.58 -14.75 -29.58
C GLU A 401 -21.57 -15.81 -30.07
N ASP A 402 -21.20 -17.09 -30.03
CA ASP A 402 -22.04 -18.22 -30.41
C ASP A 402 -23.29 -18.33 -29.54
N ILE A 403 -23.16 -18.18 -28.22
CA ILE A 403 -24.30 -18.21 -27.28
C ILE A 403 -25.24 -17.04 -27.54
N THR A 404 -24.71 -15.82 -27.69
CA THR A 404 -25.52 -14.64 -28.00
C THR A 404 -26.22 -14.76 -29.35
N ASN A 405 -25.54 -15.34 -30.36
CA ASN A 405 -26.15 -15.60 -31.67
C ASN A 405 -27.27 -16.65 -31.58
N ALA A 406 -27.07 -17.72 -30.81
CA ALA A 406 -28.10 -18.74 -30.58
C ALA A 406 -29.34 -18.13 -29.88
N SER A 407 -29.15 -17.33 -28.82
CA SER A 407 -30.25 -16.64 -28.14
C SER A 407 -31.04 -15.71 -29.07
N ARG A 408 -30.35 -14.99 -29.96
CA ARG A 408 -31.00 -14.10 -30.96
C ARG A 408 -31.87 -14.87 -31.95
N LEU A 409 -31.38 -16.03 -32.41
CA LEU A 409 -32.14 -16.92 -33.29
C LEU A 409 -33.38 -17.49 -32.60
N ASP A 410 -33.26 -17.89 -31.33
CA ASP A 410 -34.39 -18.36 -30.51
C ASP A 410 -35.44 -17.26 -30.25
N ALA A 411 -35.01 -15.99 -30.20
CA ALA A 411 -35.89 -14.83 -30.07
C ALA A 411 -36.57 -14.40 -31.38
N GLY A 412 -36.28 -15.05 -32.50
CA GLY A 412 -36.92 -14.79 -33.80
C GLY A 412 -36.40 -13.55 -34.54
N GLU A 413 -35.27 -12.99 -34.14
CA GLU A 413 -34.63 -11.86 -34.83
C GLU A 413 -33.81 -12.39 -36.02
N THR A 414 -34.24 -12.06 -37.25
CA THR A 414 -33.56 -12.50 -38.48
C THR A 414 -32.25 -11.73 -38.66
N VAL A 415 -31.13 -12.46 -38.67
CA VAL A 415 -29.78 -11.90 -38.88
C VAL A 415 -29.62 -11.56 -40.36
N ASP A 416 -29.73 -10.27 -40.70
CA ASP A 416 -29.48 -9.76 -42.05
C ASP A 416 -27.97 -9.70 -42.31
N PHE A 417 -27.44 -10.73 -42.98
CA PHE A 417 -26.01 -10.91 -43.27
C PHE A 417 -25.44 -9.95 -44.35
N THR A 418 -26.20 -8.94 -44.78
CA THR A 418 -25.86 -8.12 -45.95
C THR A 418 -25.11 -6.81 -45.67
N ARG A 419 -24.75 -6.50 -44.42
CA ARG A 419 -24.13 -5.19 -44.08
C ARG A 419 -22.65 -5.21 -43.69
N SER A 420 -21.91 -6.28 -43.99
CA SER A 420 -20.46 -6.42 -43.69
C SER A 420 -19.55 -6.41 -44.93
N ARG A 421 -20.04 -5.94 -46.08
CA ARG A 421 -19.18 -5.52 -47.20
C ARG A 421 -19.65 -4.16 -47.72
N LEU A 422 -19.10 -3.08 -47.16
CA LEU A 422 -18.80 -1.83 -47.85
C LEU A 422 -17.83 -1.01 -46.98
#